data_AF-A0A7J6W4U4-F1
#
_entry.id   AF-A0A7J6W4U4-F1
#
_cell.length_a   1.000
_cell.length_b   1.000
_cell.length_c   1.000
_cell.angle_alpha   90.00
_cell.angle_beta   90.00
_cell.angle_gamma   90.00
#
_symmetry.space_group_name_H-M   'P 1'
#
loop_
_entity.id
_entity.type
_entity.pdbx_description
1 polymer ?
#
loop_
_entity_poly.entity_id
_entity_poly.type
_entity_poly.pdbx_seq_one_letter_code
_entity_poly.pdbx_strand_id
1 'polypeptide(L)'
;IQMARQTYQYEMKKAFAYDHCWNILCECPKWNRDWETKMAKSRRPRDDLLPTQTSQDSPGDVASNEPERPEGSKKSKEKKRKTFESVQVMQEYFQKLEGRFDLEDSASNDQLELRRQELEASREKTEALKEKNRIKLFETESKIIATDLDGLTGVAREVMRRKQEEITAKW
;
A
#
# COMPACT_ATOMS: atom_id res chain seq x y z
N ILE A 1 20.67 -11.42 -12.69
CA ILE A 1 19.99 -10.46 -11.78
C ILE A 1 18.73 -9.87 -12.43
N GLN A 2 18.77 -9.37 -13.67
CA GLN A 2 17.56 -8.95 -14.41
C GLN A 2 16.47 -10.05 -14.54
N MET A 3 16.88 -11.32 -14.67
CA MET A 3 15.95 -12.47 -14.76
C MET A 3 15.01 -12.59 -13.54
N ALA A 4 15.50 -12.33 -12.32
CA ALA A 4 14.68 -12.45 -11.10
C ALA A 4 13.54 -11.41 -11.04
N ARG A 5 13.79 -10.20 -11.57
CA ARG A 5 12.77 -9.15 -11.68
C ARG A 5 11.67 -9.52 -12.67
N GLN A 6 12.06 -10.11 -13.82
CA GLN A 6 11.12 -10.57 -14.83
C GLN A 6 10.26 -11.74 -14.32
N THR A 7 10.86 -12.69 -13.60
CA THR A 7 10.14 -13.79 -12.97
C THR A 7 9.12 -13.30 -11.93
N TYR A 8 9.51 -12.37 -11.05
CA TYR A 8 8.59 -11.80 -10.07
C TYR A 8 7.38 -11.10 -10.73
N GLN A 9 7.62 -10.29 -11.77
CA GLN A 9 6.55 -9.60 -12.47
C GLN A 9 5.61 -10.57 -13.21
N TYR A 10 6.17 -11.66 -13.76
CA TYR A 10 5.40 -12.72 -14.40
C TYR A 10 4.54 -13.52 -13.41
N GLU A 11 5.10 -13.89 -12.26
CA GLU A 11 4.41 -14.69 -11.23
C GLU A 11 3.38 -13.88 -10.44
N MET A 12 3.72 -12.64 -10.06
CA MET A 12 2.86 -11.83 -9.19
C MET A 12 1.90 -10.93 -9.95
N LYS A 13 2.03 -10.81 -11.29
CA LYS A 13 1.25 -9.92 -12.18
C LYS A 13 1.10 -8.49 -11.66
N LYS A 14 2.08 -8.04 -10.87
CA LYS A 14 2.10 -6.74 -10.20
C LYS A 14 3.45 -6.09 -10.44
N ALA A 15 3.47 -4.75 -10.44
CA ALA A 15 4.70 -4.00 -10.49
C ALA A 15 5.57 -4.37 -9.28
N PHE A 16 6.89 -4.42 -9.51
CA PHE A 16 7.84 -4.76 -8.45
C PHE A 16 7.84 -3.63 -7.41
N ALA A 17 7.39 -3.92 -6.20
CA ALA A 17 7.13 -2.92 -5.16
C ALA A 17 8.40 -2.13 -4.73
N TYR A 18 9.58 -2.67 -5.00
CA TYR A 18 10.86 -2.08 -4.59
C TYR A 18 11.70 -1.60 -5.79
N ASP A 19 11.07 -1.22 -6.90
CA ASP A 19 11.77 -0.83 -8.13
C ASP A 19 12.76 0.32 -7.90
N HIS A 20 12.37 1.31 -7.11
CA HIS A 20 13.23 2.44 -6.76
C HIS A 20 14.47 2.01 -5.95
N CYS A 21 14.28 1.22 -4.90
CA CYS A 21 15.37 0.69 -4.08
C CYS A 21 16.30 -0.23 -4.89
N TRP A 22 15.73 -1.00 -5.82
CA TRP A 22 16.48 -1.88 -6.71
C TRP A 22 17.39 -1.13 -7.67
N ASN A 23 16.90 -0.05 -8.26
CA ASN A 23 17.69 0.79 -9.17
C ASN A 23 18.86 1.44 -8.41
N ILE A 24 18.62 1.95 -7.20
CA ILE A 24 19.68 2.52 -6.34
C ILE A 24 20.74 1.46 -5.98
N LEU A 25 20.31 0.24 -5.65
CA LEU A 25 21.24 -0.86 -5.34
C LEU A 25 22.07 -1.28 -6.55
N CYS A 26 21.48 -1.24 -7.75
CA CYS A 26 22.19 -1.52 -9.01
C CYS A 26 23.20 -0.43 -9.37
N GLU A 27 22.99 0.82 -8.95
CA GLU A 27 23.93 1.92 -9.19
C GLU A 27 25.11 1.91 -8.21
N CYS A 28 25.01 1.21 -7.09
CA CYS A 28 26.07 1.09 -6.10
C CYS A 28 27.16 0.09 -6.53
N PRO A 29 28.40 0.53 -6.85
CA PRO A 29 29.45 -0.34 -7.39
C PRO A 29 29.91 -1.44 -6.42
N LYS A 30 29.72 -1.24 -5.12
CA LYS A 30 30.11 -2.20 -4.06
C LYS A 30 29.46 -3.57 -4.22
N TRP A 31 28.24 -3.61 -4.74
CA TRP A 31 27.49 -4.86 -4.92
C TRP A 31 27.67 -5.43 -6.34
N ASN A 32 28.08 -4.60 -7.30
CA ASN A 32 28.30 -5.02 -8.68
C ASN A 32 29.69 -5.65 -8.90
N ARG A 33 30.74 -5.13 -8.26
CA ARG A 33 32.11 -5.64 -8.46
C ARG A 33 32.29 -7.09 -7.99
N ASP A 34 31.57 -7.48 -6.95
CA ASP A 34 31.69 -8.80 -6.34
C ASP A 34 31.06 -9.91 -7.19
N TRP A 35 30.00 -9.63 -7.96
CA TRP A 35 29.38 -10.68 -8.80
C TRP A 35 30.19 -10.94 -10.07
N GLU A 36 30.74 -9.90 -10.71
CA GLU A 36 31.60 -10.04 -11.90
C GLU A 36 32.90 -10.78 -11.57
N THR A 37 33.53 -10.45 -10.44
CA THR A 37 34.76 -11.12 -9.99
C THR A 37 34.53 -12.55 -9.53
N LYS A 38 33.38 -12.85 -8.91
CA LYS A 38 32.98 -14.24 -8.56
C LYS A 38 32.69 -15.08 -9.81
N MET A 39 32.04 -14.51 -10.82
CA MET A 39 31.79 -15.21 -12.10
C MET A 39 33.07 -15.39 -12.93
N ALA A 40 34.01 -14.45 -12.88
CA ALA A 40 35.31 -14.57 -13.54
C ALA A 40 36.21 -15.64 -12.88
N LYS A 41 36.18 -15.77 -11.54
CA LYS A 41 36.92 -16.84 -10.82
C LYS A 41 36.32 -18.23 -11.05
N SER A 42 35.02 -18.33 -11.30
CA SER A 42 34.34 -19.59 -11.59
C SER A 42 34.57 -20.13 -13.01
N ARG A 43 35.11 -19.34 -13.94
CA ARG A 43 35.33 -19.71 -15.35
C ARG A 43 36.76 -20.13 -15.70
N ARG A 44 37.65 -20.31 -14.72
CA ARG A 44 38.95 -20.92 -15.01
C ARG A 44 38.74 -22.43 -15.20
N PRO A 45 39.10 -23.02 -16.35
CA PRO A 45 39.19 -24.46 -16.48
C PRO A 45 40.18 -24.95 -15.44
N ARG A 46 39.71 -25.86 -14.57
CA ARG A 46 40.58 -26.63 -13.69
C ARG A 46 41.13 -27.77 -14.56
N ASP A 47 42.22 -27.51 -15.26
CA ASP A 47 43.05 -28.60 -15.78
C ASP A 47 43.93 -29.09 -14.62
N ASP A 48 43.48 -30.21 -14.05
CA ASP A 48 44.31 -31.12 -13.26
C ASP A 48 45.46 -31.61 -14.14
N LEU A 49 46.73 -31.48 -13.71
CA LEU A 49 47.78 -32.48 -13.94
C LEU A 49 49.04 -32.20 -13.08
N LEU A 50 49.19 -33.03 -12.04
CA LEU A 50 50.40 -33.61 -11.42
C LEU A 50 51.39 -32.77 -10.54
N PRO A 51 51.90 -33.38 -9.45
CA PRO A 51 52.84 -32.78 -8.50
C PRO A 51 54.29 -33.00 -8.94
N THR A 52 55.13 -31.96 -8.87
CA THR A 52 56.58 -32.11 -8.90
C THR A 52 57.18 -31.43 -7.69
N GLN A 53 57.74 -32.26 -6.82
CA GLN A 53 58.54 -31.88 -5.67
C GLN A 53 59.82 -31.17 -6.13
N THR A 54 60.20 -30.10 -5.45
CA THR A 54 61.60 -29.67 -5.38
C THR A 54 61.83 -29.14 -3.97
N SER A 55 62.57 -29.92 -3.20
CA SER A 55 63.08 -29.58 -1.88
C SER A 55 64.15 -28.50 -1.99
N GLN A 56 64.11 -27.49 -1.11
CA GLN A 56 65.32 -26.99 -0.48
C GLN A 56 65.00 -26.24 0.84
N ASP A 57 65.66 -26.70 1.89
CA ASP A 57 65.59 -26.29 3.29
C ASP A 57 65.94 -24.83 3.57
N SER A 58 65.25 -24.21 4.55
CA SER A 58 65.89 -23.54 5.70
C SER A 58 64.86 -23.09 6.74
N PRO A 59 65.27 -22.94 8.03
CA PRO A 59 64.48 -23.38 9.18
C PRO A 59 63.71 -22.26 9.87
N GLY A 60 62.57 -22.66 10.46
CA GLY A 60 61.97 -22.15 11.70
C GLY A 60 61.83 -20.64 11.89
N ASP A 61 60.58 -20.16 11.87
CA ASP A 61 60.21 -19.19 12.90
C ASP A 61 58.73 -19.31 13.30
N VAL A 62 58.53 -18.94 14.55
CA VAL A 62 57.45 -19.31 15.45
C VAL A 62 56.12 -18.69 15.04
N ALA A 63 55.04 -19.42 15.33
CA ALA A 63 53.66 -18.95 15.29
C ALA A 63 53.52 -17.58 15.99
N SER A 64 53.40 -16.51 15.20
CA SER A 64 53.01 -15.20 15.73
C SER A 64 51.48 -15.10 15.72
N ASN A 65 50.86 -15.69 16.75
CA ASN A 65 49.59 -15.16 17.26
C ASN A 65 49.92 -13.84 17.96
N GLU A 66 50.13 -12.79 17.18
CA GLU A 66 50.29 -11.43 17.72
C GLU A 66 48.88 -10.94 18.09
N PRO A 67 48.58 -10.65 19.38
CA PRO A 67 47.34 -9.98 19.73
C PRO A 67 47.34 -8.60 19.07
N GLU A 68 46.36 -8.36 18.21
CA GLU A 68 46.12 -7.08 17.54
C GLU A 68 46.18 -5.96 18.58
N ARG A 69 47.19 -5.08 18.47
CA ARG A 69 47.40 -3.99 19.43
C ARG A 69 46.13 -3.13 19.51
N PRO A 70 45.66 -2.73 20.70
CA PRO A 70 44.44 -1.95 20.86
C PRO A 70 44.46 -0.69 19.99
N GLU A 71 43.39 -0.44 19.23
CA GLU A 71 43.26 0.76 18.41
C GLU A 71 43.50 2.01 19.27
N GLY A 72 44.49 2.82 18.89
CA GLY A 72 44.84 4.03 19.62
C GLY A 72 43.66 5.00 19.79
N SER A 73 43.56 5.61 20.97
CA SER A 73 42.48 6.50 21.44
C SER A 73 41.93 7.50 20.42
N LYS A 74 42.78 8.01 19.50
CA LYS A 74 42.38 8.96 18.45
C LYS A 74 41.47 8.31 17.38
N LYS A 75 41.78 7.11 16.91
CA LYS A 75 40.98 6.40 15.88
C LYS A 75 39.65 5.88 16.43
N SER A 76 39.65 5.43 17.69
CA SER A 76 38.44 5.01 18.41
C SER A 76 37.43 6.16 18.60
N LYS A 77 37.92 7.36 18.99
CA LYS A 77 37.06 8.56 19.12
C LYS A 77 36.46 9.02 17.79
N GLU A 78 37.23 8.94 16.70
CA GLU A 78 36.72 9.31 15.37
C GLU A 78 35.68 8.31 14.85
N LYS A 79 35.88 7.00 15.06
CA LYS A 79 34.89 5.97 14.74
C LYS A 79 33.59 6.18 15.52
N LYS A 80 33.66 6.45 16.83
CA LYS A 80 32.47 6.78 17.65
C LYS A 80 31.74 8.03 17.18
N ARG A 81 32.45 9.08 16.77
CA ARG A 81 31.84 10.30 16.20
C ARG A 81 31.09 9.99 14.91
N LYS A 82 31.69 9.26 13.97
CA LYS A 82 31.05 8.84 12.72
C LYS A 82 29.83 7.94 12.95
N THR A 83 29.89 7.04 13.95
CA THR A 83 28.73 6.22 14.32
C THR A 83 27.61 7.05 14.94
N PHE A 84 27.93 8.01 15.81
CA PHE A 84 26.93 8.90 16.40
C PHE A 84 26.25 9.79 15.34
N GLU A 85 27.04 10.36 14.43
CA GLU A 85 26.54 11.15 13.31
C GLU A 85 25.66 10.32 12.37
N SER A 86 26.06 9.07 12.09
CA SER A 86 25.24 8.12 11.31
C SER A 86 23.94 7.74 12.02
N VAL A 87 23.95 7.57 13.35
CA VAL A 87 22.74 7.25 14.13
C VAL A 87 21.80 8.45 14.15
N GLN A 88 22.33 9.66 14.29
CA GLN A 88 21.55 10.90 14.26
C GLN A 88 20.87 11.11 12.90
N VAL A 89 21.60 10.90 11.79
CA VAL A 89 21.03 10.97 10.44
C VAL A 89 19.92 9.94 10.23
N MET A 90 20.09 8.71 10.74
CA MET A 90 19.02 7.70 10.65
C MET A 90 17.81 8.07 11.51
N GLN A 91 18.02 8.62 12.71
CA GLN A 91 16.93 9.04 13.60
C GLN A 91 16.11 10.18 12.99
N GLU A 92 16.76 11.18 12.39
CA GLU A 92 16.09 12.28 11.66
C GLU A 92 15.31 11.74 10.45
N TYR A 93 15.86 10.74 9.74
CA TYR A 93 15.15 10.08 8.65
C TYR A 93 13.90 9.34 9.13
N PHE A 94 13.99 8.58 10.23
CA PHE A 94 12.83 7.87 10.78
C PHE A 94 11.75 8.83 11.29
N GLN A 95 12.12 9.91 11.99
CA GLN A 95 11.17 10.93 12.42
C GLN A 95 10.45 11.60 11.24
N LYS A 96 11.19 11.88 10.15
CA LYS A 96 10.60 12.44 8.93
C LYS A 96 9.68 11.44 8.22
N LEU A 97 9.97 10.14 8.31
CA LEU A 97 9.13 9.10 7.74
C LEU A 97 7.84 8.94 8.54
N GLU A 98 7.94 8.89 9.87
CA GLU A 98 6.80 8.80 10.79
C GLU A 98 5.84 9.98 10.61
N GLY A 99 6.36 11.22 10.55
CA GLY A 99 5.53 12.40 10.29
C GLY A 99 4.86 12.42 8.90
N ARG A 100 5.34 11.64 7.92
CA ARG A 100 4.65 11.48 6.63
C ARG A 100 3.54 10.44 6.71
N PHE A 101 3.73 9.34 7.43
CA PHE A 101 2.69 8.35 7.66
C PHE A 101 1.53 8.94 8.47
N ASP A 102 1.82 9.72 9.52
CA ASP A 102 0.78 10.39 10.31
C ASP A 102 -0.06 11.35 9.44
N LEU A 103 0.58 12.10 8.55
CA LEU A 103 -0.12 13.00 7.62
C LEU A 103 -0.97 12.22 6.61
N GLU A 104 -0.44 11.12 6.08
CA GLU A 104 -1.12 10.28 5.08
C GLU A 104 -2.30 9.54 5.70
N ASP A 105 -2.15 9.01 6.91
CA ASP A 105 -3.22 8.36 7.67
C ASP A 105 -4.31 9.36 8.05
N SER A 106 -3.95 10.57 8.51
CA SER A 106 -4.94 11.61 8.80
C SER A 106 -5.73 12.00 7.55
N ALA A 107 -5.04 12.25 6.42
CA ALA A 107 -5.70 12.64 5.18
C ALA A 107 -6.58 11.51 4.61
N SER A 108 -6.12 10.25 4.70
CA SER A 108 -6.89 9.07 4.32
C SER A 108 -8.15 8.91 5.18
N ASN A 109 -8.01 9.08 6.49
CA ASN A 109 -9.13 8.98 7.42
C ASN A 109 -10.15 10.11 7.20
N ASP A 110 -9.71 11.34 6.99
CA ASP A 110 -10.58 12.48 6.65
C ASP A 110 -11.36 12.22 5.35
N GLN A 111 -10.71 11.63 4.35
CA GLN A 111 -11.37 11.25 3.09
C GLN A 111 -12.43 10.15 3.28
N LEU A 112 -12.15 9.16 4.14
CA LEU A 112 -13.10 8.10 4.47
C LEU A 112 -14.29 8.66 5.27
N GLU A 113 -14.04 9.57 6.21
CA GLU A 113 -15.06 10.25 7.02
C GLU A 113 -16.00 11.07 6.12
N LEU A 114 -15.44 11.88 5.20
CA LEU A 114 -16.20 12.65 4.21
C LEU A 114 -17.07 11.73 3.35
N ARG A 115 -16.49 10.64 2.83
CA ARG A 115 -17.23 9.68 2.00
C ARG A 115 -18.37 9.00 2.79
N ARG A 116 -18.15 8.72 4.08
CA ARG A 116 -19.20 8.17 4.95
C ARG A 116 -20.35 9.17 5.12
N GLN A 117 -20.03 10.43 5.40
CA GLN A 117 -21.03 11.49 5.53
C GLN A 117 -21.81 11.71 4.24
N GLU A 118 -21.16 11.69 3.07
CA GLU A 118 -21.83 11.81 1.78
C GLU A 118 -22.80 10.65 1.52
N LEU A 119 -22.40 9.42 1.83
CA LEU A 119 -23.26 8.24 1.70
C LEU A 119 -24.46 8.32 2.63
N GLU A 120 -24.26 8.73 3.88
CA GLU A 120 -25.32 8.90 4.87
C GLU A 120 -26.30 9.99 4.46
N ALA A 121 -25.82 11.17 4.06
CA ALA A 121 -26.65 12.26 3.57
C ALA A 121 -27.41 11.88 2.30
N SER A 122 -26.81 11.10 1.41
CA SER A 122 -27.48 10.59 0.20
C SER A 122 -28.60 9.62 0.57
N ARG A 123 -28.34 8.70 1.51
CA ARG A 123 -29.35 7.77 2.02
C ARG A 123 -30.50 8.51 2.67
N GLU A 124 -30.23 9.45 3.56
CA GLU A 124 -31.26 10.26 4.23
C GLU A 124 -32.12 11.02 3.21
N LYS A 125 -31.50 11.64 2.19
CA LYS A 125 -32.23 12.30 1.11
C LYS A 125 -33.17 11.35 0.36
N THR A 126 -32.72 10.12 0.08
CA THR A 126 -33.57 9.13 -0.60
C THR A 126 -34.72 8.67 0.28
N GLU A 127 -34.50 8.47 1.59
CA GLU A 127 -35.52 8.07 2.54
C GLU A 127 -36.55 9.20 2.75
N ALA A 128 -36.08 10.45 2.92
CA ALA A 128 -36.93 11.63 3.01
C ALA A 128 -37.78 11.83 1.74
N LEU A 129 -37.21 11.58 0.56
CA LEU A 129 -37.97 11.66 -0.70
C LEU A 129 -39.04 10.57 -0.79
N LYS A 130 -38.74 9.34 -0.37
CA LYS A 130 -39.72 8.25 -0.31
C LYS A 130 -40.86 8.58 0.65
N GLU A 131 -40.55 9.10 1.83
CA GLU A 131 -41.58 9.46 2.82
C GLU A 131 -42.43 10.64 2.33
N LYS A 132 -41.80 11.66 1.75
CA LYS A 132 -42.53 12.78 1.12
C LYS A 132 -43.46 12.29 0.00
N ASN A 133 -43.01 11.33 -0.80
CA ASN A 133 -43.85 10.74 -1.85
C ASN A 133 -45.00 9.91 -1.25
N ARG A 134 -44.76 9.18 -0.16
CA ARG A 134 -45.79 8.43 0.58
C ARG A 134 -46.87 9.35 1.12
N ILE A 135 -46.48 10.45 1.78
CA ILE A 135 -47.41 11.47 2.29
C ILE A 135 -48.21 12.09 1.15
N LYS A 136 -47.55 12.49 0.05
CA LYS A 136 -48.24 13.04 -1.12
C LYS A 136 -49.25 12.07 -1.72
N LEU A 137 -48.88 10.79 -1.84
CA LEU A 137 -49.79 9.76 -2.34
C LEU A 137 -51.02 9.66 -1.42
N PHE A 138 -50.80 9.56 -0.11
CA PHE A 138 -51.86 9.52 0.88
C PHE A 138 -52.78 10.76 0.82
N GLU A 139 -52.22 11.96 0.67
CA GLU A 139 -52.98 13.19 0.48
C GLU A 139 -53.82 13.16 -0.81
N THR A 140 -53.26 12.67 -1.92
CA THR A 140 -54.02 12.55 -3.18
C THR A 140 -55.14 11.53 -3.07
N GLU A 141 -54.90 10.39 -2.42
CA GLU A 141 -55.90 9.36 -2.16
C GLU A 141 -57.03 9.88 -1.25
N SER A 142 -56.67 10.59 -0.18
CA SER A 142 -57.64 11.23 0.72
C SER A 142 -58.53 12.23 -0.02
N LYS A 143 -57.96 13.02 -0.95
CA LYS A 143 -58.74 13.95 -1.80
C LYS A 143 -59.68 13.21 -2.75
N ILE A 144 -59.26 12.08 -3.32
CA ILE A 144 -60.11 11.26 -4.20
C ILE A 144 -61.29 10.69 -3.41
N ILE A 145 -61.05 10.15 -2.21
CA ILE A 145 -62.11 9.65 -1.32
C ILE A 145 -63.09 10.76 -0.94
N ALA A 146 -62.60 11.97 -0.64
CA ALA A 146 -63.43 13.10 -0.25
C ALA A 146 -64.21 13.76 -1.40
N THR A 147 -63.97 13.37 -2.66
CA THR A 147 -64.65 13.97 -3.81
C THR A 147 -66.09 13.46 -3.91
N ASP A 148 -67.04 14.40 -3.94
CA ASP A 148 -68.46 14.10 -4.12
C ASP A 148 -68.79 13.67 -5.56
N LEU A 149 -69.71 12.71 -5.69
CA LEU A 149 -70.07 12.02 -6.93
C LEU A 149 -71.28 12.64 -7.64
N ASP A 150 -72.09 13.44 -6.94
CA ASP A 150 -73.37 13.93 -7.45
C ASP A 150 -73.20 14.97 -8.56
N GLY A 151 -72.10 15.76 -8.53
CA GLY A 151 -71.76 16.76 -9.55
C GLY A 151 -71.08 16.23 -10.81
N LEU A 152 -70.76 14.93 -10.88
CA LEU A 152 -70.01 14.33 -11.99
C LEU A 152 -70.94 13.74 -13.06
N THR A 153 -70.49 13.78 -14.33
CA THR A 153 -71.16 13.07 -15.44
C THR A 153 -71.14 11.55 -15.20
N GLY A 154 -72.11 10.81 -15.75
CA GLY A 154 -72.28 9.39 -15.45
C GLY A 154 -71.01 8.53 -15.63
N VAL A 155 -70.22 8.80 -16.68
CA VAL A 155 -68.95 8.10 -16.93
C VAL A 155 -67.88 8.50 -15.91
N ALA A 156 -67.73 9.80 -15.61
CA ALA A 156 -66.73 10.28 -14.67
C ALA A 156 -67.04 9.82 -13.23
N ARG A 157 -68.33 9.80 -12.86
CA ARG A 157 -68.82 9.26 -11.59
C ARG A 157 -68.43 7.80 -11.40
N GLU A 158 -68.61 6.99 -12.44
CA GLU A 158 -68.25 5.57 -12.42
C GLU A 158 -66.75 5.35 -12.21
N VAL A 159 -65.92 6.15 -12.89
CA VAL A 159 -64.46 6.11 -12.76
C VAL A 159 -64.03 6.49 -11.35
N MET A 160 -64.57 7.58 -10.80
CA MET A 160 -64.24 8.06 -9.46
C MET A 160 -64.70 7.05 -8.39
N ARG A 161 -65.90 6.49 -8.52
CA ARG A 161 -66.40 5.46 -7.61
C ARG A 161 -65.47 4.25 -7.54
N ARG A 162 -65.07 3.68 -8.70
CA ARG A 162 -64.09 2.57 -8.71
C ARG A 162 -62.76 2.95 -8.08
N LYS A 163 -62.31 4.18 -8.26
CA LYS A 163 -61.07 4.66 -7.66
C LYS A 163 -61.19 4.78 -6.14
N GLN A 164 -62.32 5.27 -5.63
CA GLN A 164 -62.60 5.30 -4.21
C GLN A 164 -62.62 3.89 -3.61
N GLU A 165 -63.31 2.94 -4.26
CA GLU A 165 -63.34 1.52 -3.86
C GLU A 165 -61.93 0.87 -3.89
N GLU A 166 -61.14 1.14 -4.93
CA GLU A 166 -59.76 0.63 -5.04
C GLU A 166 -58.87 1.14 -3.90
N ILE A 167 -59.01 2.41 -3.52
CA ILE A 167 -58.23 3.01 -2.44
C ILE A 167 -58.70 2.46 -1.09
N THR A 168 -60.00 2.42 -0.83
CA THR A 168 -60.53 1.91 0.45
C THR A 168 -60.28 0.42 0.65
N ALA A 169 -60.18 -0.38 -0.42
CA ALA A 169 -59.80 -1.79 -0.33
C ALA A 169 -58.31 -2.02 -0.03
N LYS A 170 -57.45 -1.01 -0.25
CA LYS A 170 -56.00 -1.09 0.02
C LYS A 170 -55.62 -0.64 1.44
N TRP A 171 -56.52 0.08 2.10
CA TRP A 171 -56.35 0.58 3.47
C TRP A 171 -56.77 -0.48 4.49
#